data_AF-A0A401QDK5-F1
#
_entry.id   AF-A0A401QDK5-F1
#
_cell.length_a   1.000
_cell.length_b   1.000
_cell.length_c   1.000
_cell.angle_alpha   90.00
_cell.angle_beta   90.00
_cell.angle_gamma   90.00
#
_symmetry.space_group_name_H-M   'P 1'
#
loop_
_entity.id
_entity.type
_entity.pdbx_description
1 polymer ?
#
loop_
_entity_poly.entity_id
_entity_poly.type
_entity_poly.pdbx_seq_one_letter_code
_entity_poly.pdbx_strand_id
1 'polypeptide(L)'
;DDYNEYQQKAINVAYSMVKQPRIPKVCLIQGPPGTGKSKTIVGFLHRLLNEEQENVKPYDSRNIRTKRTRILVCAPSNAAIDDLMKKIIVDFKSKCKDKNNALGNCGDVNLVRLGTEKAINSDVTKFSLDYQVNHRLKKCQSDADQSNQRRKDWLDRRLDELGKKCAIIKKDKEKVNSISFCCGMSSGVEIHYQAG
;
A
#
# COMPACT_ATOMS: atom_id res chain seq x y z
N ASP A 1 3.37 9.41 -31.06
CA ASP A 1 1.96 9.29 -30.64
C ASP A 1 1.06 9.31 -31.86
N ASP A 2 0.22 8.29 -32.05
CA ASP A 2 -0.70 8.16 -33.19
C ASP A 2 -1.99 8.96 -32.99
N TYR A 3 -1.89 10.29 -32.87
CA TYR A 3 -3.03 11.21 -32.92
C TYR A 3 -3.04 11.94 -34.25
N ASN A 4 -4.21 12.06 -34.88
CA ASN A 4 -4.34 12.91 -36.07
C ASN A 4 -4.22 14.40 -35.70
N GLU A 5 -4.05 15.25 -36.71
CA GLU A 5 -3.85 16.70 -36.52
C GLU A 5 -4.96 17.35 -35.68
N TYR A 6 -6.23 17.00 -35.94
CA TYR A 6 -7.37 17.54 -35.19
C TYR A 6 -7.37 17.12 -33.73
N GLN A 7 -7.00 15.87 -33.43
CA GLN A 7 -6.88 15.35 -32.07
C GLN A 7 -5.73 16.03 -31.33
N GLN A 8 -4.57 16.19 -31.98
CA GLN A 8 -3.44 16.92 -31.41
C GLN A 8 -3.80 18.38 -31.12
N LYS A 9 -4.48 19.05 -32.06
CA LYS A 9 -4.95 20.42 -31.89
C LYS A 9 -5.92 20.54 -30.69
N ALA A 10 -6.88 19.62 -30.57
CA ALA A 10 -7.80 19.58 -29.44
C ALA A 10 -7.08 19.40 -28.10
N ILE A 11 -6.13 18.47 -28.02
CA ILE A 11 -5.32 18.22 -26.82
C ILE A 11 -4.51 19.47 -26.43
N ASN A 12 -3.85 20.10 -27.40
CA ASN A 12 -2.98 21.26 -27.15
C ASN A 12 -3.77 22.49 -26.68
N VAL A 13 -4.93 22.74 -27.31
CA VAL A 13 -5.84 23.82 -26.91
C VAL A 13 -6.35 23.58 -25.50
N ALA A 14 -6.89 22.39 -25.20
CA ALA A 14 -7.36 22.05 -23.86
C ALA A 14 -6.25 22.18 -22.80
N TYR A 15 -5.02 21.77 -23.12
CA TYR A 15 -3.88 21.87 -22.20
C TYR A 15 -3.48 23.31 -21.90
N SER A 16 -3.37 24.16 -22.93
CA SER A 16 -3.06 25.59 -22.75
C SER A 16 -4.14 26.34 -21.96
N MET A 17 -5.41 25.90 -22.06
CA MET A 17 -6.50 26.44 -21.27
C MET A 17 -6.31 26.15 -19.77
N VAL A 18 -5.92 24.92 -19.40
CA VAL A 18 -5.72 24.52 -18.00
C VAL A 18 -4.52 25.23 -17.36
N LYS A 19 -3.45 25.50 -18.12
CA LYS A 19 -2.23 26.16 -17.60
C LYS A 19 -2.40 27.65 -17.27
N GLN A 20 -3.53 28.25 -17.59
CA GLN A 20 -3.80 29.66 -17.29
C GLN A 20 -4.88 29.76 -16.17
N PRO A 21 -4.47 29.77 -14.88
CA PRO A 21 -5.38 29.55 -13.75
C PRO A 21 -6.21 30.77 -13.33
N ARG A 22 -6.20 31.87 -14.09
CA ARG A 22 -6.79 33.14 -13.63
C ARG A 22 -8.33 33.13 -13.63
N ILE A 23 -8.97 32.34 -14.50
CA ILE A 23 -10.43 32.32 -14.68
C ILE A 23 -10.86 30.88 -15.00
N PRO A 24 -12.00 30.38 -14.47
CA PRO A 24 -12.59 29.11 -14.90
C PRO A 24 -12.85 29.12 -16.41
N LYS A 25 -12.46 28.05 -17.11
CA LYS A 25 -12.63 27.92 -18.56
C LYS A 25 -13.45 26.67 -18.90
N VAL A 26 -14.28 26.80 -19.93
CA VAL A 26 -15.05 25.69 -20.50
C VAL A 26 -14.49 25.39 -21.88
N CYS A 27 -14.18 24.12 -22.15
CA CYS A 27 -13.71 23.63 -23.45
C CYS A 27 -14.66 22.54 -23.93
N LEU A 28 -15.15 22.65 -25.16
CA LEU A 28 -15.97 21.62 -25.80
C LEU A 28 -15.16 20.92 -26.89
N ILE A 29 -15.01 19.60 -26.75
CA ILE A 29 -14.40 18.74 -27.76
C ILE A 29 -15.52 17.92 -28.39
N GLN A 30 -15.83 18.20 -29.66
CA GLN A 30 -16.84 17.48 -30.43
C GLN A 30 -16.17 16.56 -31.46
N GLY A 31 -16.72 15.36 -31.64
CA GLY A 31 -16.26 14.43 -32.66
C GLY A 31 -17.39 13.50 -33.12
N PRO A 32 -17.58 13.28 -34.44
CA PRO A 32 -18.47 12.27 -35.00
C PRO A 32 -18.28 10.86 -34.40
N PRO A 33 -19.23 9.92 -34.55
CA PRO A 33 -19.00 8.52 -34.15
C PRO A 33 -17.73 7.97 -34.82
N GLY A 34 -16.96 7.15 -34.08
CA GLY A 34 -15.70 6.57 -34.58
C GLY A 34 -14.46 7.48 -34.57
N THR A 35 -14.58 8.79 -34.29
CA THR A 35 -13.43 9.73 -34.32
C THR A 35 -12.46 9.66 -33.15
N GLY A 36 -12.54 8.62 -32.33
CA GLY A 36 -11.58 8.38 -31.25
C GLY A 36 -11.67 9.34 -30.06
N LYS A 37 -12.83 9.95 -29.78
CA LYS A 37 -13.04 10.86 -28.64
C LYS A 37 -12.41 10.37 -27.32
N SER A 38 -12.64 9.11 -26.94
CA SER A 38 -12.02 8.52 -25.74
C SER A 38 -10.50 8.48 -25.83
N LYS A 39 -9.93 8.17 -27.00
CA LYS A 39 -8.47 8.17 -27.24
C LYS A 39 -7.92 9.59 -27.04
N THR A 40 -8.60 10.61 -27.56
CA THR A 40 -8.23 12.02 -27.37
C THR A 40 -8.26 12.43 -25.90
N ILE A 41 -9.29 12.01 -25.14
CA ILE A 41 -9.37 12.26 -23.69
C ILE A 41 -8.19 11.62 -22.96
N VAL A 42 -7.85 10.36 -23.28
CA VAL A 42 -6.71 9.66 -22.66
C VAL A 42 -5.40 10.40 -22.96
N GLY A 43 -5.16 10.82 -24.21
CA GLY A 43 -3.98 11.61 -24.59
C GLY A 43 -3.89 12.95 -23.88
N PHE A 44 -5.03 13.63 -23.72
CA PHE A 44 -5.11 14.88 -22.95
C PHE A 44 -4.76 14.66 -21.47
N LEU A 45 -5.32 13.63 -20.83
CA LEU A 45 -5.02 13.28 -19.44
C LEU A 45 -3.55 12.95 -19.25
N HIS A 46 -2.97 12.15 -20.15
CA HIS A 46 -1.56 11.76 -20.11
C HIS A 46 -0.65 13.00 -20.20
N ARG A 47 -0.91 13.88 -21.17
CA ARG A 47 -0.16 15.13 -21.32
C ARG A 47 -0.25 16.00 -20.06
N LEU A 48 -1.45 16.17 -19.53
CA LEU A 48 -1.69 17.04 -18.38
C LEU A 48 -0.99 16.54 -17.10
N LEU A 49 -0.93 15.22 -16.89
CA LEU A 49 -0.32 14.60 -15.69
C LEU A 49 1.21 14.48 -15.79
N ASN A 50 1.76 14.27 -17.00
CA ASN A 50 3.20 14.04 -17.17
C ASN A 50 4.02 15.33 -17.36
N GLU A 51 3.47 16.34 -18.05
CA GLU A 51 4.19 17.58 -18.35
C GLU A 51 4.40 18.47 -17.10
N GLU A 52 3.63 18.21 -16.03
CA GLU A 52 3.88 18.79 -14.70
C GLU A 52 5.10 18.21 -13.99
N GLN A 53 5.49 16.97 -14.32
CA GLN A 53 6.65 16.35 -13.68
C GLN A 53 7.98 16.79 -14.30
N GLU A 54 8.00 17.18 -15.56
CA GLU A 54 9.24 17.57 -16.28
C GLU A 54 9.67 19.01 -16.03
N ASN A 55 8.76 19.90 -15.63
CA ASN A 55 9.08 21.31 -15.34
C ASN A 55 9.61 21.55 -13.91
N VAL A 56 9.74 20.51 -13.09
CA VAL A 56 10.28 20.62 -11.73
C VAL A 56 11.80 20.41 -11.78
N LYS A 57 12.55 21.51 -11.68
CA LYS A 57 14.01 21.44 -11.50
C LYS A 57 14.33 20.66 -10.20
N PRO A 58 15.34 19.77 -10.18
CA PRO A 58 15.63 18.87 -9.06
C PRO A 58 16.14 19.52 -7.76
N TYR A 59 16.13 20.86 -7.65
CA TYR A 59 16.72 21.58 -6.52
C TYR A 59 15.71 21.98 -5.43
N ASP A 60 14.40 21.94 -5.67
CA ASP A 60 13.39 22.42 -4.71
C ASP A 60 12.62 21.26 -4.02
N SER A 61 13.38 20.32 -3.47
CA SER A 61 12.92 19.02 -2.94
C SER A 61 12.16 19.09 -1.61
N ARG A 62 11.59 20.23 -1.22
CA ARG A 62 10.79 20.37 0.01
C ARG A 62 9.36 20.86 -0.21
N ASN A 63 9.01 21.38 -1.39
CA ASN A 63 7.64 21.82 -1.74
C ASN A 63 6.93 20.97 -2.81
N ILE A 64 7.51 19.83 -3.24
CA ILE A 64 6.99 18.98 -4.32
C ILE A 64 5.69 18.23 -3.92
N ARG A 65 5.33 18.17 -2.64
CA ARG A 65 4.10 17.50 -2.18
C ARG A 65 2.82 18.32 -2.46
N THR A 66 2.90 19.61 -2.76
CA THR A 66 1.77 20.54 -2.61
C THR A 66 1.04 20.96 -3.88
N LYS A 67 1.39 20.44 -5.08
CA LYS A 67 0.60 20.75 -6.29
C LYS A 67 0.53 19.61 -7.30
N ARG A 68 0.13 18.42 -6.85
CA ARG A 68 -0.22 17.33 -7.78
C ARG A 68 -1.58 17.66 -8.43
N THR A 69 -1.62 17.77 -9.75
CA THR A 69 -2.88 17.92 -10.48
C THR A 69 -3.79 16.71 -10.23
N ARG A 70 -5.01 16.99 -9.75
CA ARG A 70 -6.07 16.00 -9.56
C ARG A 70 -7.14 16.22 -10.60
N ILE A 71 -7.50 15.16 -11.32
CA ILE A 71 -8.48 15.22 -12.41
C ILE A 71 -9.65 14.32 -12.04
N LEU A 72 -10.86 14.85 -12.12
CA LEU A 72 -12.09 14.08 -12.04
C LEU A 72 -12.61 13.81 -13.46
N VAL A 73 -12.84 12.55 -13.79
CA VAL A 73 -13.40 12.13 -15.06
C VAL A 73 -14.80 11.58 -14.82
N CYS A 74 -15.77 12.08 -15.60
CA CYS A 74 -17.17 11.68 -15.53
C CYS A 74 -17.66 11.24 -16.91
N ALA A 75 -18.66 10.34 -16.92
CA ALA A 75 -19.33 9.85 -18.12
C ALA A 75 -20.78 9.48 -17.73
N PRO A 76 -21.70 9.40 -18.71
CA PRO A 76 -23.13 9.23 -18.41
C PRO A 76 -23.52 7.83 -17.90
N SER A 77 -22.67 6.81 -18.08
CA SER A 77 -22.95 5.44 -17.62
C SER A 77 -21.72 4.78 -16.98
N ASN A 78 -21.96 3.80 -16.10
CA ASN A 78 -20.89 3.02 -15.46
C ASN A 78 -20.05 2.28 -16.50
N ALA A 79 -20.69 1.66 -17.50
CA ALA A 79 -19.98 0.98 -18.58
C ALA A 79 -19.08 1.94 -19.38
N ALA A 80 -19.54 3.16 -19.66
CA ALA A 80 -18.73 4.16 -20.38
C ALA A 80 -17.49 4.60 -19.57
N ILE A 81 -17.62 4.74 -18.25
CA ILE A 81 -16.46 4.98 -17.37
C ILE A 81 -15.50 3.80 -17.44
N ASP A 82 -15.99 2.58 -17.29
CA ASP A 82 -15.15 1.40 -17.20
C ASP A 82 -14.38 1.17 -18.52
N ASP A 83 -15.02 1.37 -19.68
CA ASP A 83 -14.36 1.30 -20.98
C ASP A 83 -13.29 2.39 -21.18
N LEU A 84 -13.57 3.62 -20.72
CA LEU A 84 -12.59 4.70 -20.74
C LEU A 84 -11.42 4.37 -19.81
N MET A 85 -11.71 3.82 -18.63
CA MET A 85 -10.75 3.44 -17.62
C MET A 85 -9.81 2.34 -18.12
N LYS A 86 -10.31 1.32 -18.83
CA LYS A 86 -9.47 0.29 -19.48
C LYS A 86 -8.46 0.92 -20.44
N LYS A 87 -8.89 1.91 -21.24
CA LYS A 87 -8.00 2.63 -22.17
C LYS A 87 -6.95 3.45 -21.42
N ILE A 88 -7.32 4.13 -20.34
CA ILE A 88 -6.39 4.84 -19.45
C ILE A 88 -5.35 3.87 -18.88
N ILE A 89 -5.79 2.73 -18.35
CA ILE A 89 -4.90 1.74 -17.72
C ILE A 89 -3.84 1.24 -18.72
N VAL A 90 -4.26 0.90 -19.94
CA VAL A 90 -3.35 0.40 -20.97
C VAL A 90 -2.36 1.49 -21.40
N ASP A 91 -2.85 2.69 -21.72
CA ASP A 91 -1.99 3.79 -22.20
C ASP A 91 -0.98 4.21 -21.13
N PHE A 92 -1.42 4.43 -19.90
CA PHE A 92 -0.57 4.91 -18.81
C PHE A 92 0.46 3.85 -18.36
N LYS A 93 0.08 2.57 -18.30
CA LYS A 93 1.05 1.50 -17.98
C LYS A 93 2.08 1.33 -19.10
N SER A 94 1.68 1.48 -20.36
CA SER A 94 2.60 1.33 -21.49
C SER A 94 3.64 2.46 -21.57
N LYS A 95 3.27 3.66 -21.13
CA LYS A 95 4.09 4.89 -21.20
C LYS A 95 4.76 5.27 -19.88
N CYS A 96 4.73 4.39 -18.89
CA CYS A 96 5.36 4.59 -17.58
C CYS A 96 6.89 4.75 -17.73
N LYS A 97 7.48 5.75 -17.08
CA LYS A 97 8.93 6.05 -17.20
C LYS A 97 9.79 4.95 -16.59
N ASP A 98 9.35 4.40 -15.45
CA ASP A 98 10.06 3.35 -14.74
C ASP A 98 9.13 2.17 -14.43
N LYS A 99 9.30 1.06 -15.17
CA LYS A 99 8.49 -0.16 -14.97
C LYS A 99 8.81 -0.85 -13.65
N ASN A 100 10.00 -0.60 -13.09
CA ASN A 100 10.46 -1.25 -11.87
C ASN A 100 10.11 -0.46 -10.61
N ASN A 101 9.88 0.86 -10.75
CA ASN A 101 9.55 1.75 -9.64
C ASN A 101 8.33 2.63 -9.94
N ALA A 102 7.25 2.01 -10.38
CA ALA A 102 5.98 2.70 -10.62
C ALA A 102 5.52 3.43 -9.35
N LEU A 103 5.37 4.75 -9.44
CA LEU A 103 5.01 5.61 -8.30
C LEU A 103 3.55 5.43 -7.84
N GLY A 104 2.72 4.82 -8.69
CA GLY A 104 1.30 4.62 -8.43
C GLY A 104 0.78 3.24 -8.88
N ASN A 105 -0.51 3.02 -8.69
CA ASN A 105 -1.16 1.76 -9.07
C ASN A 105 -1.37 1.60 -10.59
N CYS A 106 -1.23 2.68 -11.36
CA CYS A 106 -1.48 2.75 -12.80
C CYS A 106 -0.29 3.43 -13.50
N GLY A 107 0.91 2.88 -13.33
CA GLY A 107 2.15 3.53 -13.78
C GLY A 107 2.56 4.62 -12.80
N ASP A 108 2.84 5.83 -13.29
CA ASP A 108 3.30 6.95 -12.47
C ASP A 108 2.16 7.75 -11.79
N VAL A 109 0.91 7.26 -11.92
CA VAL A 109 -0.29 7.93 -11.39
C VAL A 109 -1.15 7.01 -10.52
N ASN A 110 -1.90 7.62 -9.61
CA ASN A 110 -2.88 6.93 -8.78
C ASN A 110 -4.27 7.06 -9.41
N LEU A 111 -4.83 5.94 -9.84
CA LEU A 111 -6.15 5.84 -10.44
C LEU A 111 -7.14 5.22 -9.43
N VAL A 112 -8.30 5.85 -9.28
CA VAL A 112 -9.36 5.39 -8.37
C VAL A 112 -10.72 5.44 -9.06
N ARG A 113 -11.44 4.32 -9.04
CA ARG A 113 -12.84 4.22 -9.48
C ARG A 113 -13.76 4.39 -8.28
N LEU A 114 -14.70 5.33 -8.39
CA LEU A 114 -15.72 5.60 -7.38
C LEU A 114 -17.06 5.05 -7.84
N GLY A 115 -17.73 4.23 -7.04
CA GLY A 115 -19.04 3.65 -7.38
C GLY A 115 -19.24 2.32 -6.67
N THR A 116 -20.46 1.78 -6.74
CA THR A 116 -20.79 0.50 -6.11
C THR A 116 -20.07 -0.65 -6.80
N GLU A 117 -19.40 -1.53 -6.05
CA GLU A 117 -18.61 -2.64 -6.61
C GLU A 117 -19.42 -3.54 -7.55
N LYS A 118 -20.73 -3.74 -7.28
CA LYS A 118 -21.63 -4.54 -8.12
C LYS A 118 -21.82 -3.99 -9.55
N ALA A 119 -21.66 -2.68 -9.74
CA ALA A 119 -21.84 -2.03 -11.03
C ALA A 119 -20.52 -1.82 -11.79
N ILE A 120 -19.39 -2.22 -11.19
CA ILE A 120 -18.05 -2.06 -11.75
C ILE A 120 -17.67 -3.34 -12.50
N ASN A 121 -17.13 -3.18 -13.70
CA ASN A 121 -16.58 -4.29 -14.48
C ASN A 121 -15.39 -4.97 -13.76
N SER A 122 -15.34 -6.30 -13.80
CA SER A 122 -14.32 -7.12 -13.14
C SER A 122 -12.88 -6.73 -13.47
N ASP A 123 -12.61 -6.26 -14.69
CA ASP A 123 -11.27 -5.90 -15.14
C ASP A 123 -10.73 -4.65 -14.44
N VAL A 124 -11.63 -3.79 -13.96
CA VAL A 124 -11.28 -2.51 -13.30
C VAL A 124 -11.59 -2.49 -11.81
N THR A 125 -12.18 -3.57 -11.25
CA THR A 125 -12.48 -3.69 -9.81
C THR A 125 -11.27 -3.47 -8.92
N LYS A 126 -10.06 -3.87 -9.35
CA LYS A 126 -8.81 -3.65 -8.59
C LYS A 126 -8.50 -2.18 -8.32
N PHE A 127 -9.09 -1.28 -9.10
CA PHE A 127 -8.93 0.14 -8.96
C PHE A 127 -10.11 0.81 -8.24
N SER A 128 -11.14 0.05 -7.81
CA SER A 128 -12.21 0.61 -6.98
C SER A 128 -11.65 1.11 -5.64
N LEU A 129 -12.27 2.14 -5.08
CA LEU A 129 -11.90 2.64 -3.77
C LEU A 129 -12.02 1.54 -2.71
N ASP A 130 -13.14 0.83 -2.71
CA ASP A 130 -13.45 -0.23 -1.76
C ASP A 130 -12.41 -1.36 -1.81
N TYR A 131 -12.06 -1.84 -3.01
CA TYR A 131 -11.01 -2.84 -3.19
C TYR A 131 -9.66 -2.34 -2.67
N GLN A 132 -9.27 -1.11 -3.01
CA GLN A 132 -7.98 -0.54 -2.60
C GLN A 132 -7.88 -0.37 -1.08
N VAL A 133 -8.97 0.03 -0.41
CA VAL A 133 -9.03 0.13 1.04
C VAL A 133 -8.95 -1.24 1.68
N ASN A 134 -9.80 -2.18 1.26
CA ASN A 134 -9.84 -3.54 1.78
C ASN A 134 -8.51 -4.27 1.60
N HIS A 135 -7.86 -4.09 0.45
CA HIS A 135 -6.54 -4.64 0.17
C HIS A 135 -5.48 -4.10 1.15
N ARG A 136 -5.49 -2.80 1.45
CA ARG A 136 -4.56 -2.19 2.41
C ARG A 136 -4.80 -2.66 3.84
N LEU A 137 -6.06 -2.78 4.25
CA LEU A 137 -6.43 -3.28 5.57
C LEU A 137 -5.98 -4.73 5.77
N LYS A 138 -6.29 -5.61 4.80
CA LYS A 138 -5.88 -7.02 4.84
C LYS A 138 -4.36 -7.19 4.91
N LYS A 139 -3.61 -6.40 4.13
CA LYS A 139 -2.15 -6.42 4.15
C LYS A 139 -1.58 -5.96 5.50
N CYS A 140 -2.09 -4.86 6.06
CA CYS A 140 -1.64 -4.40 7.38
C CYS A 140 -1.91 -5.45 8.47
N GLN A 141 -3.05 -6.14 8.38
CA GLN A 141 -3.40 -7.20 9.32
C GLN A 141 -2.46 -8.41 9.19
N SER A 142 -2.18 -8.88 7.97
CA SER A 142 -1.25 -10.00 7.77
C SER A 142 0.18 -9.69 8.24
N ASP A 143 0.65 -8.47 8.03
CA ASP A 143 1.98 -8.04 8.46
C ASP A 143 2.08 -8.00 9.99
N ALA A 144 1.03 -7.50 10.66
CA ALA A 144 0.92 -7.50 12.11
C ALA A 144 0.82 -8.93 12.67
N ASP A 145 0.00 -9.79 12.07
CA ASP A 145 -0.18 -11.19 12.47
C ASP A 145 1.13 -11.97 12.31
N GLN A 146 1.87 -11.76 11.22
CA GLN A 146 3.18 -12.39 11.01
C GLN A 146 4.20 -11.91 12.05
N SER A 147 4.21 -10.62 12.39
CA SER A 147 5.08 -10.08 13.44
C SER A 147 4.73 -10.65 14.82
N ASN A 148 3.44 -10.70 15.15
CA ASN A 148 2.93 -11.29 16.38
C ASN A 148 3.26 -12.78 16.48
N GLN A 149 3.11 -13.54 15.39
CA GLN A 149 3.44 -14.95 15.34
C GLN A 149 4.93 -15.19 15.58
N ARG A 150 5.81 -14.42 14.92
CA ARG A 150 7.26 -14.50 15.16
C ARG A 150 7.61 -14.21 16.62
N ARG A 151 6.92 -13.23 17.22
CA ARG A 151 7.14 -12.87 18.63
C ARG A 151 6.66 -13.97 19.59
N LYS A 152 5.53 -14.60 19.27
CA LYS A 152 5.01 -15.76 19.99
C LYS A 152 5.98 -16.94 19.93
N ASP A 153 6.43 -17.31 18.74
CA ASP A 153 7.37 -18.43 18.54
C ASP A 153 8.69 -18.20 19.30
N TRP A 154 9.16 -16.95 19.36
CA TRP A 154 10.33 -16.57 20.14
C TRP A 154 10.10 -16.72 21.65
N LEU A 155 8.95 -16.27 22.15
CA LEU A 155 8.59 -16.40 23.57
C LEU A 155 8.45 -17.87 23.98
N ASP A 156 7.84 -18.70 23.13
CA ASP A 156 7.66 -20.13 23.39
C ASP A 156 9.03 -20.83 23.49
N ARG A 157 9.97 -20.54 22.58
CA ARG A 157 11.35 -21.04 22.69
C ARG A 157 12.04 -20.59 23.98
N ARG A 158 11.82 -19.34 24.39
CA ARG A 158 12.42 -18.79 25.60
C ARG A 158 11.84 -19.43 26.87
N LEU A 159 10.53 -19.69 26.89
CA LEU A 159 9.87 -20.42 27.97
C LEU A 159 10.43 -21.83 28.10
N ASP A 160 10.64 -22.55 26.99
CA ASP A 160 11.25 -23.87 27.00
C ASP A 160 12.69 -23.86 27.55
N GLU A 161 13.50 -22.90 27.13
CA GLU A 161 14.87 -22.72 27.64
C GLU A 161 14.89 -22.48 29.15
N LEU A 162 14.03 -21.57 29.63
CA LEU A 162 13.92 -21.24 31.05
C LEU A 162 13.37 -22.42 31.85
N GLY A 163 12.39 -23.15 31.31
CA GLY A 163 11.85 -24.38 31.89
C GLY A 163 12.93 -25.44 32.11
N LYS A 164 13.79 -25.67 31.11
CA LYS A 164 14.95 -26.58 31.22
C LYS A 164 15.92 -26.13 32.30
N LYS A 165 16.25 -24.84 32.37
CA LYS A 165 17.14 -24.28 33.41
C LYS A 165 16.57 -24.45 34.82
N CYS A 166 15.28 -24.15 35.01
CA CYS A 166 14.59 -24.35 36.28
C CYS A 166 14.58 -25.82 36.72
N ALA A 167 14.41 -26.76 35.78
CA ALA A 167 14.46 -28.20 36.07
C ALA A 167 15.85 -28.65 36.54
N ILE A 168 16.92 -28.12 35.95
CA ILE A 168 18.30 -28.38 36.37
C ILE A 168 18.53 -27.86 37.80
N ILE A 169 18.17 -26.60 38.05
CA ILE A 169 18.33 -25.96 39.38
C ILE A 169 17.54 -26.73 40.47
N LYS A 170 16.35 -27.24 40.16
CA LYS A 170 15.59 -28.09 41.09
C LYS A 170 16.32 -29.39 41.43
N LYS A 171 16.84 -30.10 40.43
CA LYS A 171 17.63 -31.33 40.65
C LYS A 171 18.88 -31.05 41.49
N ASP A 172 19.55 -29.94 41.25
CA ASP A 172 20.74 -29.55 42.03
C ASP A 172 20.37 -29.21 43.48
N LYS A 173 19.24 -28.53 43.72
CA LYS A 173 18.71 -28.31 45.09
C LYS A 173 18.34 -29.61 45.80
N GLU A 174 17.72 -30.56 45.11
CA GLU A 174 17.38 -31.87 45.70
C GLU A 174 18.63 -32.66 46.08
N LYS A 175 19.69 -32.62 45.26
CA LYS A 175 21.00 -33.21 45.61
C LYS A 175 21.65 -32.53 46.82
N VAL A 176 21.60 -31.21 46.90
CA VAL A 176 22.15 -30.47 48.05
C VAL A 176 21.38 -30.81 49.33
N ASN A 177 20.05 -30.89 49.26
CA ASN A 177 19.23 -31.28 50.40
C ASN A 177 19.46 -32.73 50.83
N SER A 178 19.66 -33.67 49.90
CA SER A 178 19.96 -35.07 50.25
C SER A 178 21.34 -35.22 50.88
N ILE A 179 22.34 -34.47 50.41
CA ILE A 179 23.67 -34.42 51.04
C ILE A 179 23.58 -33.83 52.46
N SER A 180 22.81 -32.77 52.66
CA SER A 180 22.60 -32.18 54.00
C SER A 180 21.89 -33.15 54.96
N PHE A 181 20.94 -33.95 54.47
CA PHE A 181 20.23 -34.94 55.28
C PHE A 181 21.15 -36.10 55.69
N CYS A 182 22.00 -36.59 54.77
CA CYS A 182 23.00 -37.61 55.09
C CYS A 182 24.08 -37.11 56.06
N CYS A 183 24.46 -35.84 55.98
CA CYS A 183 25.41 -35.24 56.92
C CYS A 183 24.80 -35.08 58.33
N GLY A 184 23.51 -34.74 58.40
CA GLY A 184 22.74 -34.67 59.65
C GLY A 184 22.48 -36.04 60.30
N MET A 185 22.37 -37.12 59.53
CA MET A 185 22.29 -38.49 60.09
C MET A 185 23.65 -39.07 60.50
N SER A 186 24.76 -38.53 59.98
CA SER A 186 26.12 -38.96 60.37
C SER A 186 26.66 -38.24 61.60
N SER A 187 25.97 -37.20 62.08
CA SER A 187 26.27 -36.52 63.33
C SER A 187 25.12 -36.75 64.31
N GLY A 188 25.14 -37.92 64.95
CA GLY A 188 24.36 -38.17 66.16
C GLY A 188 24.79 -37.19 67.24
N VAL A 189 24.09 -36.07 67.34
CA VAL A 189 24.11 -35.19 68.50
C VAL A 189 22.68 -35.17 69.03
N GLU A 190 22.45 -35.92 70.11
CA GLU A 190 21.30 -35.78 70.99
C GLU A 190 21.25 -34.33 71.48
N ILE A 191 20.34 -33.53 70.94
CA ILE A 191 19.97 -32.25 71.55
C ILE A 191 18.84 -32.57 72.54
N HIS A 192 19.23 -32.77 73.80
CA HIS A 192 18.31 -32.77 74.93
C HIS A 192 17.65 -31.39 75.04
N TYR A 193 16.38 -31.29 74.66
CA TYR A 193 15.52 -30.18 75.09
C TYR A 193 15.10 -30.45 76.54
N GLN A 194 15.74 -29.75 77.48
CA GLN A 194 15.29 -29.69 78.86
C GLN A 194 14.25 -28.57 78.96
N ALA A 195 12.98 -28.95 79.12
CA ALA A 195 11.91 -28.01 79.45
C ALA A 195 12.02 -27.67 80.95
N GLY A 196 12.20 -26.38 81.23
CA GLY A 196 12.15 -25.78 82.56
C GLY A 196 11.71 -24.33 82.42
#